data_AF-A0A7S1R9P8-F1
#
_entry.id   AF-A0A7S1R9P8-F1
#
_cell.length_a   1.000
_cell.length_b   1.000
_cell.length_c   1.000
_cell.angle_alpha   90.00
_cell.angle_beta   90.00
_cell.angle_gamma   90.00
#
_symmetry.space_group_name_H-M   'P 1'
#
loop_
_entity.id
_entity.type
_entity.pdbx_description
1 polymer ?
#
loop_
_entity_poly.entity_id
_entity_poly.type
_entity_poly.pdbx_seq_one_letter_code
_entity_poly.pdbx_strand_id
1 'polypeptide(L)'
;VIVPARYKQKILRWAPKQSEIWALDVRTGEVRWKYLVPLYYEWSAKGDMEGFSDRRVHVPMRLICLPAAWGSPTLTGDGAVHVGNMDGFVYSVRDANGDGFIDPETEVSRFDSGGA
;
A
#
# COMPACT_ATOMS: atom_id res chain seq x y z
N VAL A 1 47.83 11.35 11.71
CA VAL A 1 47.08 10.40 10.83
C VAL A 1 45.66 10.92 10.73
N ILE A 2 45.32 11.53 9.59
CA ILE A 2 43.97 12.05 9.31
C ILE A 2 43.14 10.85 8.83
N VAL A 3 42.11 10.46 9.57
CA VAL A 3 41.17 9.42 9.16
C VAL A 3 40.08 10.11 8.31
N PRO A 4 39.78 9.64 7.07
CA PRO A 4 38.81 10.31 6.22
C PRO A 4 37.38 10.03 6.71
N ALA A 5 36.55 11.07 6.70
CA ALA A 5 35.12 10.99 6.97
C ALA A 5 34.39 10.18 5.89
N ARG A 6 34.41 8.86 5.98
CA ARG A 6 33.41 7.97 5.37
C ARG A 6 32.29 7.74 6.38
N TYR A 7 31.34 8.66 6.48
CA TYR A 7 30.11 8.39 7.23
C TYR A 7 28.88 8.82 6.45
N LYS A 8 28.36 7.82 5.73
CA LYS A 8 26.95 7.53 5.44
C LYS A 8 26.06 8.77 5.27
N GLN A 9 25.84 9.12 4.01
CA GLN A 9 24.72 9.93 3.56
C GLN A 9 23.43 9.31 4.16
N LYS A 10 22.93 9.88 5.26
CA LYS A 10 21.58 9.60 5.75
C LYS A 10 20.65 10.14 4.69
N ILE A 11 20.29 9.30 3.73
CA ILE A 11 19.14 9.54 2.86
C ILE A 11 17.98 9.78 3.82
N LEU A 12 17.40 10.98 3.75
CA LEU A 12 16.21 11.36 4.50
C LEU A 12 15.06 10.47 3.97
N ARG A 13 15.01 9.22 4.41
CA ARG A 13 13.87 8.33 4.15
C ARG A 13 12.74 8.78 5.05
N TRP A 14 11.60 9.05 4.46
CA TRP A 14 10.37 9.36 5.19
C TRP A 14 10.01 8.18 6.09
N ALA A 15 9.32 8.47 7.20
CA ALA A 15 8.78 7.42 8.05
C ALA A 15 7.91 6.48 7.19
N PRO A 16 8.15 5.16 7.25
CA PRO A 16 7.37 4.23 6.44
C PRO A 16 5.90 4.31 6.84
N LYS A 17 5.02 4.25 5.84
CA LYS A 17 3.58 4.15 6.03
C LYS A 17 3.21 2.67 6.07
N GLN A 18 2.61 2.28 7.19
CA GLN A 18 2.05 0.95 7.39
C GLN A 18 0.54 0.98 7.16
N SER A 19 0.00 -0.07 6.57
CA SER A 19 -1.43 -0.20 6.29
C SER A 19 -1.86 -1.65 6.39
N GLU A 20 -3.16 -1.88 6.62
CA GLU A 20 -3.70 -3.19 6.92
C GLU A 20 -5.07 -3.39 6.25
N ILE A 21 -5.40 -4.63 5.93
CA ILE A 21 -6.74 -5.06 5.48
C ILE A 21 -7.36 -5.91 6.59
N TRP A 22 -8.59 -5.59 6.99
CA TRP A 22 -9.28 -6.23 8.10
C TRP A 22 -10.58 -6.86 7.60
N ALA A 23 -10.83 -8.10 8.00
CA ALA A 23 -12.15 -8.71 7.90
C ALA A 23 -12.78 -8.79 9.28
N LEU A 24 -14.03 -8.35 9.37
CA LEU A 24 -14.80 -8.30 10.61
C LEU A 24 -16.05 -9.17 10.46
N ASP A 25 -16.49 -9.78 11.55
CA ASP A 25 -17.83 -10.33 11.63
C ASP A 25 -18.87 -9.20 11.57
N VAL A 26 -19.84 -9.32 10.67
CA VAL A 26 -20.83 -8.26 10.42
C VAL A 26 -21.80 -8.06 11.59
N ARG A 27 -22.01 -9.08 12.43
CA ARG A 27 -22.95 -9.03 13.56
C ARG A 27 -22.28 -8.55 14.83
N THR A 28 -21.06 -9.03 15.10
CA THR A 28 -20.35 -8.77 16.36
C THR A 28 -19.30 -7.67 16.24
N GLY A 29 -18.80 -7.40 15.03
CA GLY A 29 -17.65 -6.52 14.80
C GLY A 29 -16.31 -7.14 15.20
N GLU A 30 -16.29 -8.43 15.58
CA GLU A 30 -15.06 -9.12 15.94
C GLU A 30 -14.16 -9.32 14.72
N VAL A 31 -12.84 -9.22 14.92
CA VAL A 31 -11.87 -9.46 13.85
C VAL A 31 -11.84 -10.95 13.51
N ARG A 32 -12.05 -11.27 12.24
CA ARG A 32 -11.86 -12.62 11.70
C ARG A 32 -10.41 -12.86 11.31
N TRP A 33 -9.84 -11.93 10.56
CA TRP A 33 -8.43 -11.94 10.16
C TRP A 33 -7.95 -10.52 9.84
N LYS A 34 -6.63 -10.37 9.81
CA LYS A 34 -5.95 -9.15 9.34
C LYS A 34 -4.82 -9.53 8.41
N TYR A 35 -4.56 -8.66 7.44
CA TYR A 35 -3.39 -8.74 6.59
C TYR A 35 -2.58 -7.46 6.69
N LEU A 36 -1.30 -7.61 7.03
CA LEU A 36 -0.33 -6.52 7.13
C LEU A 36 0.31 -6.30 5.76
N VAL A 37 0.04 -5.14 5.16
CA VAL A 37 0.52 -4.81 3.82
C VAL A 37 1.98 -4.37 3.91
N PRO A 38 2.84 -4.65 2.91
CA PRO A 38 4.23 -4.19 2.91
C PRO A 38 4.37 -2.70 3.18
N LEU A 39 5.44 -2.33 3.88
CA LEU A 39 5.72 -0.93 4.21
C LEU A 39 5.93 -0.08 2.95
N TYR A 40 5.27 1.07 2.91
CA TYR A 40 5.41 2.04 1.84
C TYR A 40 6.30 3.21 2.26
N TYR A 41 7.34 3.50 1.49
CA TYR A 41 8.41 4.45 1.88
C TYR A 41 8.36 5.80 1.15
N GLU A 42 7.51 5.93 0.14
CA GLU A 42 7.43 7.18 -0.61
C GLU A 42 6.68 8.26 0.19
N TRP A 43 6.91 9.51 -0.18
CA TRP A 43 6.29 10.65 0.50
C TRP A 43 4.82 10.87 0.10
N SER A 44 4.43 10.46 -1.10
CA SER A 44 3.04 10.49 -1.60
C SER A 44 2.64 9.17 -2.26
N ALA A 45 1.38 9.02 -2.64
CA ALA A 45 0.88 7.88 -3.40
C ALA A 45 1.65 7.68 -4.72
N LYS A 46 1.72 6.44 -5.22
CA LYS A 46 2.46 6.12 -6.46
C LYS A 46 1.96 6.97 -7.64
N GLY A 47 0.65 7.18 -7.76
CA GLY A 47 0.06 8.06 -8.78
C GLY A 47 0.47 9.53 -8.66
N ASP A 48 0.68 10.04 -7.44
CA ASP A 48 1.21 11.38 -7.23
C ASP A 48 2.69 11.50 -7.62
N MET A 49 3.43 10.39 -7.60
CA MET A 49 4.84 10.35 -8.00
C MET A 49 5.00 10.19 -9.51
N GLU A 50 4.10 9.45 -10.14
CA GLU A 50 4.10 9.24 -11.59
C GLU A 50 3.85 10.56 -12.34
N GLY A 51 4.75 10.93 -13.24
CA GLY A 51 4.65 12.19 -14.00
C GLY A 51 4.81 13.46 -13.16
N PHE A 52 5.29 13.38 -11.92
CA PHE A 52 5.43 14.55 -11.05
C PHE A 52 6.34 15.64 -11.63
N SER A 53 7.48 15.25 -12.23
CA SER A 53 8.39 16.19 -12.88
C SER A 53 7.77 16.85 -14.12
N ASP A 54 6.99 16.09 -14.89
CA ASP A 54 6.28 16.59 -16.07
C ASP A 54 5.21 17.62 -15.67
N ARG A 55 4.40 17.26 -14.66
CA ARG A 55 3.36 18.15 -14.10
C ARG A 55 3.94 19.43 -13.51
N ARG A 56 5.14 19.39 -12.92
CA ARG A 56 5.85 20.59 -12.46
C ARG A 56 6.15 21.60 -13.57
N VAL A 57 6.37 21.14 -14.80
CA VAL A 57 6.66 22.02 -15.94
C VAL A 57 5.39 22.44 -16.66
N HIS A 58 4.48 21.49 -16.93
CA HIS A 58 3.35 21.73 -17.83
C HIS A 58 2.07 22.17 -17.11
N VAL A 59 1.88 21.79 -15.85
CA VAL A 59 0.67 22.11 -15.06
C VAL A 59 1.02 22.40 -13.59
N PRO A 60 1.83 23.43 -13.30
CA PRO A 60 2.37 23.67 -11.96
C PRO A 60 1.31 23.95 -10.88
N MET A 61 0.07 24.25 -11.29
CA MET A 61 -1.06 24.43 -10.38
C MET A 61 -1.68 23.11 -9.87
N ARG A 62 -1.31 21.94 -10.43
CA ARG A 62 -1.86 20.62 -10.08
C ARG A 62 -0.78 19.55 -9.95
N LEU A 63 0.13 19.77 -8.99
CA LEU A 63 1.31 18.92 -8.76
C LEU A 63 1.01 17.58 -8.12
N ILE A 64 -0.08 17.44 -7.38
CA ILE A 64 -0.53 16.21 -6.70
C ILE A 64 -2.06 16.25 -6.60
N CYS A 65 -2.69 15.08 -6.51
CA CYS A 65 -4.12 14.92 -6.27
C CYS A 65 -4.45 14.43 -4.85
N LEU A 66 -3.46 13.96 -4.07
CA LEU A 66 -3.64 13.49 -2.70
C LEU A 66 -4.73 12.41 -2.58
N PRO A 67 -4.61 11.26 -3.28
CA PRO A 67 -5.65 10.25 -3.26
C PRO A 67 -5.78 9.64 -1.86
N ALA A 68 -6.95 9.05 -1.59
CA ALA A 68 -7.11 8.22 -0.40
C ALA A 68 -6.08 7.08 -0.42
N ALA A 69 -5.60 6.69 0.77
CA ALA A 69 -4.62 5.61 0.88
C ALA A 69 -5.15 4.26 0.36
N TRP A 70 -6.47 4.05 0.46
CA TRP A 70 -7.16 2.84 0.04
C TRP A 70 -8.33 3.18 -0.87
N GLY A 71 -8.54 2.35 -1.88
CA GLY A 71 -9.77 2.31 -2.67
C GLY A 71 -10.92 1.63 -1.92
N SER A 72 -12.09 1.58 -2.55
CA SER A 72 -13.21 0.79 -2.04
C SER A 72 -12.97 -0.71 -2.26
N PRO A 73 -13.09 -1.56 -1.23
CA PRO A 73 -12.89 -3.00 -1.39
C PRO A 73 -14.06 -3.64 -2.15
N THR A 74 -13.77 -4.68 -2.92
CA THR A 74 -14.74 -5.56 -3.56
C THR A 74 -14.64 -6.95 -2.97
N LEU A 75 -15.76 -7.54 -2.54
CA LEU A 75 -15.84 -8.90 -2.02
C LEU A 75 -16.42 -9.84 -3.09
N THR A 76 -15.73 -10.95 -3.35
CA THR A 76 -16.18 -11.98 -4.29
C THR A 76 -17.05 -13.05 -3.60
N GLY A 77 -17.77 -13.84 -4.39
CA GLY A 77 -18.63 -14.91 -3.87
C GLY A 77 -17.86 -16.05 -3.18
N ASP A 78 -16.58 -16.21 -3.49
CA ASP A 78 -15.68 -17.15 -2.83
C ASP A 78 -14.92 -16.55 -1.64
N GLY A 79 -15.25 -15.32 -1.23
CA GLY A 79 -14.74 -14.69 -0.01
C GLY A 79 -13.42 -13.92 -0.17
N ALA A 80 -12.93 -13.72 -1.40
CA ALA A 80 -11.75 -12.89 -1.64
C ALA A 80 -12.10 -11.39 -1.59
N VAL A 81 -11.21 -10.62 -0.98
CA VAL A 81 -11.31 -9.15 -0.91
C VAL A 81 -10.29 -8.54 -1.86
N HIS A 82 -10.75 -7.76 -2.82
CA HIS A 82 -9.93 -6.98 -3.74
C HIS A 82 -9.92 -5.50 -3.36
N VAL A 83 -8.75 -4.89 -3.18
CA VAL A 83 -8.66 -3.46 -2.82
C VAL A 83 -7.35 -2.84 -3.31
N GLY A 84 -7.46 -1.66 -3.91
CA GLY A 84 -6.30 -0.87 -4.35
C GLY A 84 -5.69 -0.08 -3.19
N ASN A 85 -4.36 -0.01 -3.15
CA ASN A 85 -3.58 0.75 -2.17
C ASN A 85 -2.77 1.86 -2.86
N MET A 86 -2.43 2.92 -2.11
CA MET A 86 -1.62 4.04 -2.57
C MET A 86 -0.20 3.65 -3.02
N ASP A 87 0.26 2.44 -2.71
CA ASP A 87 1.53 1.90 -3.20
C ASP A 87 1.46 1.46 -4.68
N GLY A 88 0.28 1.57 -5.30
CA GLY A 88 0.03 1.23 -6.69
C GLY A 88 -0.24 -0.25 -6.95
N PHE A 89 -0.50 -1.04 -5.92
CA PHE A 89 -0.96 -2.41 -6.06
C PHE A 89 -2.44 -2.54 -5.75
N VAL A 90 -3.10 -3.43 -6.50
CA VAL A 90 -4.37 -4.04 -6.10
C VAL A 90 -4.06 -5.33 -5.36
N TYR A 91 -4.50 -5.41 -4.12
CA TYR A 91 -4.39 -6.59 -3.26
C TYR A 91 -5.62 -7.46 -3.40
N SER A 92 -5.42 -8.77 -3.45
CA SER A 92 -6.46 -9.79 -3.35
C SER A 92 -6.13 -10.69 -2.18
N VAL A 93 -6.97 -10.69 -1.15
CA VAL A 93 -6.73 -11.40 0.11
C VAL A 93 -7.90 -12.35 0.40
N ARG A 94 -7.61 -13.60 0.75
CA ARG A 94 -8.62 -14.57 1.17
C ARG A 94 -8.03 -15.59 2.15
N ASP A 95 -8.61 -15.69 3.33
CA ASP A 95 -8.43 -16.81 4.26
C ASP A 95 -9.04 -18.07 3.64
N ALA A 96 -8.24 -18.77 2.83
CA ALA A 96 -8.65 -19.88 1.99
C ALA A 96 -8.70 -21.20 2.77
N ASN A 97 -7.89 -21.31 3.84
CA ASN A 97 -7.88 -22.48 4.71
C ASN A 97 -8.84 -22.33 5.91
N GLY A 98 -9.31 -21.12 6.21
CA GLY A 98 -10.29 -20.83 7.26
C GLY A 98 -9.71 -20.81 8.68
N ASP A 99 -8.41 -20.59 8.84
CA ASP A 99 -7.72 -20.61 10.14
C ASP A 99 -7.64 -19.22 10.82
N GLY A 100 -8.07 -18.16 10.14
CA GLY A 100 -8.05 -16.79 10.64
C GLY A 100 -6.69 -16.08 10.52
N PHE A 101 -5.70 -16.71 9.87
CA PHE A 101 -4.36 -16.18 9.65
C PHE A 101 -4.04 -16.10 8.16
N ILE A 102 -3.86 -14.88 7.65
CA ILE A 102 -3.52 -14.69 6.24
C ILE A 102 -2.05 -15.03 5.98
N ASP A 103 -1.81 -16.09 5.20
CA ASP A 103 -0.50 -16.43 4.66
C ASP A 103 -0.18 -15.58 3.41
N PRO A 104 0.82 -14.68 3.45
CA PRO A 104 1.18 -13.84 2.31
C PRO A 104 1.63 -14.61 1.06
N GLU A 105 2.08 -15.86 1.19
CA GLU A 105 2.59 -16.65 0.06
C GLU A 105 1.48 -17.40 -0.68
N THR A 106 0.40 -17.78 0.02
CA THR A 106 -0.64 -18.66 -0.52
C THR A 106 -2.03 -18.03 -0.57
N GLU A 107 -2.28 -17.01 0.25
CA GLU A 107 -3.60 -16.39 0.45
C GLU A 107 -3.68 -14.94 0.01
N VAL A 108 -2.57 -14.40 -0.49
CA VAL A 108 -2.46 -13.04 -1.02
C VAL A 108 -1.91 -13.06 -2.43
N SER A 109 -2.57 -12.36 -3.33
CA SER A 109 -2.01 -11.97 -4.62
C SER A 109 -2.04 -10.46 -4.78
N ARG A 110 -1.11 -9.94 -5.57
CA ARG A 110 -0.99 -8.51 -5.85
C ARG A 110 -0.84 -8.28 -7.35
N PHE A 111 -1.51 -7.26 -7.84
CA PHE A 111 -1.41 -6.79 -9.21
C PHE A 111 -0.87 -5.37 -9.22
N ASP A 112 0.23 -5.11 -9.94
CA ASP A 112 0.75 -3.74 -10.10
C ASP A 112 -0.15 -2.99 -11.08
N SER A 113 -0.96 -2.08 -10.56
CA SER A 113 -1.85 -1.23 -11.36
C SER A 113 -1.18 0.06 -11.83
N GLY A 114 0.05 0.34 -11.37
CA GLY A 114 0.65 1.67 -11.48
C GLY A 114 -0.05 2.68 -10.56
N GLY A 115 0.13 3.96 -10.86
CA GLY A 115 -0.54 5.06 -10.19
C GLY A 115 -2.03 5.10 -10.51
N ALA A 116 -2.87 4.81 -9.52
CA ALA A 116 -4.30 5.12 -9.52
C ALA A 116 -4.55 6.47 -8.83
#